data_AF-A0A2D6LBI4-F1
#
_entry.id   AF-A0A2D6LBI4-F1
#
_cell.length_a   1.000
_cell.length_b   1.000
_cell.length_c   1.000
_cell.angle_alpha   90.00
_cell.angle_beta   90.00
_cell.angle_gamma   90.00
#
_symmetry.space_group_name_H-M   'P 1'
#
loop_
_entity.id
_entity.type
_entity.pdbx_description
1 polymer ?
#
loop_
_entity_poly.entity_id
_entity_poly.type
_entity_poly.pdbx_seq_one_letter_code
_entity_poly.pdbx_strand_id
1 'polypeptide(L)'
;MASLAFDFLKKPELSASDIKRIKKVAEDLLAILKAEKLRVDHWRDKESTRDAVRLGIRDYLWSDNTGLPVDSYSDDEVQAVSEEVYRHIFRAYPTIPSPYYESTKSA
;
A
#
# COMPACT_ATOMS: atom_id res chain seq x y z
N MET A 1 3.00 6.51 11.03
CA MET A 1 3.38 6.73 9.62
C MET A 1 2.79 5.65 8.71
N ALA A 2 1.48 5.38 8.84
CA ALA A 2 0.69 4.48 7.98
C ALA A 2 -0.41 5.24 7.22
N SER A 3 -0.41 6.58 7.31
CA SER A 3 -1.56 7.42 6.98
C SER A 3 -1.77 7.58 5.48
N LEU A 4 -0.72 7.68 4.66
CA LEU A 4 -0.89 8.01 3.24
C LEU A 4 -1.47 6.87 2.38
N ALA A 5 -1.10 5.61 2.62
CA ALA A 5 -1.76 4.49 1.95
C ALA A 5 -3.26 4.41 2.35
N PHE A 6 -3.57 4.69 3.62
CA PHE A 6 -4.94 4.80 4.10
C PHE A 6 -5.69 5.99 3.46
N ASP A 7 -5.03 7.13 3.22
CA ASP A 7 -5.66 8.31 2.63
C ASP A 7 -6.17 8.05 1.20
N PHE A 8 -5.49 7.21 0.42
CA PHE A 8 -5.97 6.79 -0.90
C PHE A 8 -7.14 5.83 -0.84
N LEU A 9 -7.29 5.12 0.28
CA LEU A 9 -8.35 4.16 0.47
C LEU A 9 -9.62 4.84 0.99
N LYS A 10 -9.53 5.89 1.82
CA LYS A 10 -10.69 6.45 2.51
C LYS A 10 -11.76 7.05 1.57
N LYS A 11 -13.03 6.73 1.83
CA LYS A 11 -14.24 7.34 1.21
C LYS A 11 -15.18 7.93 2.27
N PRO A 12 -16.06 8.89 1.92
CA PRO A 12 -16.94 9.53 2.89
C PRO A 12 -18.01 8.59 3.50
N GLU A 13 -18.42 7.55 2.76
CA GLU A 13 -19.47 6.60 3.14
C GLU A 13 -18.98 5.38 3.95
N LEU A 14 -17.69 5.30 4.30
CA LEU A 14 -17.14 4.17 5.03
C LEU A 14 -17.66 4.08 6.47
N SER A 15 -18.04 2.87 6.88
CA SER A 15 -18.37 2.61 8.29
C SER A 15 -17.11 2.65 9.18
N ALA A 16 -17.30 2.76 10.49
CA ALA A 16 -16.19 2.68 11.45
C ALA A 16 -15.45 1.32 11.35
N SER A 17 -16.17 0.23 11.07
CA SER A 17 -15.58 -1.09 10.82
C SER A 17 -14.74 -1.11 9.54
N ASP A 18 -15.21 -0.49 8.46
CA ASP A 18 -14.45 -0.43 7.20
C ASP A 18 -13.17 0.35 7.39
N ILE A 19 -13.26 1.52 8.04
CA ILE A 19 -12.09 2.34 8.37
C ILE A 19 -11.05 1.53 9.17
N LYS A 20 -11.50 0.75 10.16
CA LYS A 20 -10.60 -0.09 10.98
C LYS A 20 -9.96 -1.19 10.13
N ARG A 21 -10.73 -1.86 9.26
CA ARG A 21 -10.23 -2.88 8.34
C ARG A 21 -9.20 -2.28 7.38
N ILE A 22 -9.53 -1.19 6.70
CA ILE A 22 -8.66 -0.50 5.74
C ILE A 22 -7.34 -0.07 6.37
N LYS A 23 -7.35 0.46 7.61
CA LYS A 23 -6.11 0.77 8.34
C LYS A 23 -5.23 -0.47 8.51
N LYS A 24 -5.81 -1.59 8.93
CA LYS A 24 -5.08 -2.85 9.09
C LYS A 24 -4.51 -3.35 7.76
N VAL A 25 -5.31 -3.31 6.69
CA VAL A 25 -4.88 -3.67 5.33
C VAL A 25 -3.68 -2.83 4.90
N ALA A 26 -3.74 -1.50 5.09
CA ALA A 26 -2.66 -0.59 4.72
C ALA A 26 -1.37 -0.84 5.51
N GLU A 27 -1.48 -1.07 6.82
CA GLU A 27 -0.34 -1.38 7.69
C GLU A 27 0.34 -2.69 7.30
N ASP A 28 -0.46 -3.75 7.08
CA ASP A 28 0.04 -5.08 6.73
C ASP A 28 0.67 -5.10 5.34
N LEU A 29 0.03 -4.48 4.35
CA LEU A 29 0.57 -4.35 3.00
C LEU A 29 1.96 -3.72 3.05
N LEU A 30 2.09 -2.59 3.75
CA LEU A 30 3.37 -1.89 3.86
C LEU A 30 4.42 -2.75 4.57
N ALA A 31 4.04 -3.51 5.60
CA ALA A 31 4.94 -4.40 6.31
C ALA A 31 5.48 -5.51 5.38
N ILE A 32 4.60 -6.14 4.61
CA ILE A 32 4.96 -7.18 3.63
C ILE A 32 5.90 -6.62 2.56
N LEU A 33 5.55 -5.48 1.97
CA LEU A 33 6.39 -4.82 0.96
C LEU A 33 7.80 -4.52 1.49
N LYS A 34 7.91 -4.01 2.73
CA LYS A 34 9.19 -3.74 3.39
C LYS A 34 10.00 -4.98 3.71
N ALA A 35 9.35 -6.08 4.07
CA ALA A 35 10.00 -7.33 4.43
C ALA A 35 10.52 -8.09 3.20
N GLU A 36 9.87 -7.92 2.05
CA GLU A 36 10.13 -8.70 0.85
C GLU A 36 10.58 -7.80 -0.30
N LYS A 37 9.62 -7.17 -0.98
CA LYS A 37 9.79 -6.59 -2.33
C LYS A 37 10.71 -5.36 -2.34
N LEU A 38 10.66 -4.54 -1.29
CA LEU A 38 11.45 -3.31 -1.17
C LEU A 38 12.87 -3.55 -0.64
N ARG A 39 13.24 -4.80 -0.30
CA ARG A 39 14.62 -5.16 0.06
C ARG A 39 15.50 -5.46 -1.14
N VAL A 40 14.91 -5.57 -2.33
CA VAL A 40 15.66 -5.70 -3.58
C VAL A 40 16.42 -4.40 -3.83
N ASP A 41 17.74 -4.52 -3.98
CA ASP A 41 18.60 -3.38 -4.24
C ASP A 41 18.17 -2.66 -5.51
N HIS A 42 18.03 -1.34 -5.43
CA HIS A 42 17.55 -0.50 -6.52
C HIS A 42 16.27 -1.04 -7.23
N TRP A 43 15.28 -1.53 -6.46
CA TRP A 43 14.07 -2.17 -7.01
C TRP A 43 13.29 -1.33 -8.04
N ARG A 44 13.48 -0.02 -8.07
CA ARG A 44 12.82 0.91 -9.01
C ARG A 44 13.46 0.93 -10.40
N ASP A 45 14.68 0.41 -10.54
CA ASP A 45 15.47 0.59 -11.76
C ASP A 45 15.08 -0.44 -12.83
N LYS A 46 14.72 -1.66 -12.41
CA LYS A 46 14.31 -2.73 -13.30
C LYS A 46 12.79 -2.77 -13.44
N GLU A 47 12.32 -3.03 -14.64
CA GLU A 47 10.89 -3.22 -14.93
C GLU A 47 10.31 -4.41 -14.16
N SER A 48 11.00 -5.54 -14.15
CA SER A 48 10.54 -6.75 -13.46
C SER A 48 10.32 -6.57 -11.95
N THR A 49 11.17 -5.80 -11.28
CA THR A 49 11.05 -5.54 -9.84
C THR A 49 9.96 -4.51 -9.55
N ARG A 50 9.77 -3.51 -10.42
CA ARG A 50 8.63 -2.58 -10.37
C ARG A 50 7.31 -3.30 -10.54
N ASP A 51 7.22 -4.18 -11.54
CA ASP A 51 6.03 -4.98 -11.81
C ASP A 51 5.72 -5.94 -10.67
N ALA A 52 6.74 -6.57 -10.07
CA ALA A 52 6.55 -7.44 -8.91
C ALA A 52 5.95 -6.70 -7.70
N VAL A 53 6.31 -5.43 -7.50
CA VAL A 53 5.75 -4.58 -6.44
C VAL A 53 4.31 -4.18 -6.78
N ARG A 54 4.07 -3.71 -8.01
CA ARG A 54 2.75 -3.30 -8.49
C ARG A 54 1.75 -4.46 -8.43
N LEU A 55 2.15 -5.63 -8.90
CA LEU A 55 1.36 -6.86 -8.85
C LEU A 55 1.07 -7.27 -7.39
N GLY A 56 2.08 -7.23 -6.53
CA GLY A 56 1.91 -7.55 -5.12
C GLY A 56 0.91 -6.64 -4.39
N ILE A 57 0.90 -5.34 -4.71
CA ILE A 57 -0.09 -4.41 -4.17
C ILE A 57 -1.49 -4.78 -4.65
N ARG A 58 -1.66 -4.97 -5.96
CA ARG A 58 -2.95 -5.32 -6.55
C ARG A 58 -3.51 -6.61 -5.95
N ASP A 59 -2.72 -7.67 -5.96
CA ASP A 59 -3.15 -9.00 -5.49
C ASP A 59 -3.50 -8.97 -3.99
N TYR A 60 -2.77 -8.19 -3.19
CA TYR A 60 -3.06 -8.02 -1.77
C TYR A 60 -4.37 -7.27 -1.51
N LEU A 61 -4.64 -6.20 -2.26
CA LEU A 61 -5.85 -5.39 -2.12
C LEU A 61 -7.10 -6.10 -2.68
N TRP A 62 -6.93 -6.98 -3.68
CA TRP A 62 -7.98 -7.82 -4.26
C TRP A 62 -8.33 -9.06 -3.43
N SER A 63 -7.41 -9.55 -2.60
CA SER A 63 -7.59 -10.81 -1.85
C SER A 63 -8.84 -10.83 -0.97
N ASP A 64 -9.67 -11.87 -1.08
CA ASP A 64 -10.85 -12.06 -0.21
C ASP A 64 -10.48 -12.10 1.29
N ASN A 65 -9.28 -12.60 1.60
CA ASN A 65 -8.82 -12.81 2.98
C ASN A 65 -8.25 -11.53 3.61
N THR A 66 -7.57 -10.70 2.83
CA THR A 66 -6.73 -9.58 3.33
C THR A 66 -7.07 -8.24 2.69
N GLY A 67 -7.84 -8.24 1.61
CA GLY A 67 -8.13 -7.09 0.77
C GLY A 67 -9.21 -6.19 1.32
N LEU A 68 -9.61 -5.25 0.46
CA LEU A 68 -10.58 -4.22 0.80
C LEU A 68 -11.99 -4.81 1.01
N PRO A 69 -12.85 -4.16 1.81
CA PRO A 69 -14.21 -4.61 1.99
C PRO A 69 -14.96 -4.60 0.64
N VAL A 70 -15.43 -5.76 0.19
CA VAL A 70 -16.10 -5.94 -1.11
C VAL A 70 -17.38 -5.12 -1.24
N ASP A 71 -18.08 -4.86 -0.12
CA ASP A 71 -19.28 -4.03 -0.11
C ASP A 71 -18.97 -2.53 -0.23
N SER A 72 -17.70 -2.14 -0.08
CA SER A 72 -17.25 -0.74 -0.09
C SER A 72 -16.41 -0.35 -1.31
N TYR A 73 -15.90 -1.32 -2.08
CA TYR A 73 -15.07 -1.07 -3.26
C TYR A 73 -15.47 -1.98 -4.41
N SER A 74 -15.71 -1.39 -5.58
CA SER A 74 -15.79 -2.15 -6.83
C SER A 74 -14.40 -2.55 -7.34
N ASP A 75 -14.35 -3.54 -8.23
CA ASP A 75 -13.11 -3.99 -8.88
C ASP A 75 -12.32 -2.83 -9.51
N ASP A 76 -13.01 -1.91 -10.19
CA ASP A 76 -12.41 -0.73 -10.82
C ASP A 76 -11.79 0.23 -9.77
N GLU A 77 -12.44 0.39 -8.62
CA GLU A 77 -11.92 1.21 -7.53
C GLU A 77 -10.73 0.55 -6.86
N VAL A 78 -10.75 -0.77 -6.65
CA VAL A 78 -9.59 -1.50 -6.13
C VAL A 78 -8.40 -1.37 -7.09
N GLN A 79 -8.64 -1.48 -8.41
CA GLN A 79 -7.62 -1.26 -9.42
C GLN A 79 -7.08 0.17 -9.38
N ALA A 80 -7.94 1.19 -9.33
CA ALA A 80 -7.54 2.59 -9.26
C ALA A 80 -6.71 2.89 -8.00
N VAL A 81 -7.15 2.43 -6.84
CA VAL A 81 -6.41 2.66 -5.59
C VAL A 81 -5.11 1.87 -5.54
N SER A 82 -5.05 0.66 -6.12
CA SER A 82 -3.80 -0.10 -6.24
C SER A 82 -2.72 0.70 -6.98
N GLU A 83 -3.11 1.44 -8.02
CA GLU A 83 -2.21 2.32 -8.76
C GLU A 83 -1.74 3.54 -7.95
N GLU A 84 -2.64 4.15 -7.18
CA GLU A 84 -2.26 5.26 -6.28
C GLU A 84 -1.30 4.79 -5.18
N VAL A 85 -1.59 3.65 -4.57
CA VAL A 85 -0.72 3.03 -3.57
C VAL A 85 0.65 2.71 -4.19
N TYR A 86 0.69 2.15 -5.41
CA TYR A 86 1.94 1.89 -6.10
C TYR A 86 2.73 3.18 -6.36
N ARG A 87 2.10 4.24 -6.90
CA ARG A 87 2.74 5.55 -7.11
C ARG A 87 3.33 6.10 -5.81
N HIS A 88 2.58 5.97 -4.73
CA HIS A 88 3.03 6.39 -3.42
C HIS A 88 4.26 5.60 -2.96
N ILE A 89 4.23 4.27 -3.04
CA ILE A 89 5.34 3.40 -2.65
C ILE A 89 6.58 3.68 -3.49
N PHE A 90 6.41 3.84 -4.81
CA PHE A 90 7.50 4.14 -5.73
C PHE A 90 8.23 5.45 -5.38
N ARG A 91 7.48 6.48 -4.98
CA ARG A 91 8.06 7.75 -4.54
C ARG A 91 8.67 7.64 -3.15
N ALA A 92 7.91 7.11 -2.19
CA ALA A 92 8.26 7.20 -0.78
C ALA A 92 9.32 6.18 -0.35
N TYR A 93 9.44 5.04 -1.03
CA TYR A 93 10.33 3.95 -0.62
C TYR A 93 11.36 3.61 -1.71
N PRO A 94 12.24 4.56 -2.09
CA PRO A 94 13.38 4.24 -2.94
C PRO A 94 14.37 3.30 -2.25
N THR A 95 14.41 3.34 -0.91
CA THR A 95 15.24 2.54 -0.01
C THR A 95 14.46 2.24 1.27
N ILE A 96 14.95 1.30 2.08
CA ILE A 96 14.47 1.02 3.44
C ILE A 96 15.62 1.29 4.43
N PRO A 97 15.44 2.15 5.46
CA PRO A 97 14.25 2.97 5.75
C PRO A 97 13.97 4.04 4.68
N SER A 98 12.74 4.55 4.66
CA SER A 98 12.30 5.54 3.68
C SER A 98 12.82 6.94 4.03
N PRO A 99 13.47 7.65 3.09
CA PRO A 99 14.01 8.98 3.33
C PRO A 99 12.92 10.04 3.59
N TYR A 100 11.67 9.78 3.20
CA TYR A 100 10.55 10.70 3.42
C TYR A 100 9.90 10.56 4.81
N TYR A 101 10.23 9.48 5.53
CA TYR A 101 9.51 9.06 6.73
C TYR A 101 10.43 8.69 7.90
N GLU A 102 11.76 8.80 7.73
CA GLU A 102 12.75 8.65 8.81
C GLU A 102 12.55 9.68 9.94
N SER A 103 12.04 10.87 9.64
CA SER A 103 12.00 12.01 10.57
C SER A 103 10.97 11.92 11.71
N THR A 104 10.22 10.83 11.86
CA THR A 104 9.21 10.66 12.93
C THR A 104 9.66 9.70 14.04
N LYS A 105 10.94 9.38 14.12
CA LYS A 105 11.54 8.61 15.23
C LYS A 105 12.63 9.42 15.98
N SER A 106 12.37 10.69 16.24
CA SER A 106 13.15 11.50 17.19
C SER A 106 12.26 12.55 17.85
N ALA A 107 11.42 12.14 18.80
CA ALA A 107 10.90 12.91 19.93
C ALA A 107 10.07 11.98 20.83
#